data_AF-D2JDM7-F1
#
_entry.id   AF-D2JDM7-F1
#
_cell.length_a   1.000
_cell.length_b   1.000
_cell.length_c   1.000
_cell.angle_alpha   90.00
_cell.angle_beta   90.00
_cell.angle_gamma   90.00
#
_symmetry.space_group_name_H-M   'P 1'
#
loop_
_entity.id
_entity.type
_entity.pdbx_description
1 polymer ?
#
loop_
_entity_poly.entity_id
_entity_poly.type
_entity_poly.pdbx_seq_one_letter_code
_entity_poly.pdbx_strand_id
1 'polypeptide(L)'
;MVPITTDGRLSAKEIIGNKKALTEFQDRFNEYLNKSGYDLERGLPKTLTKDKYEQVSQYKQKTEYHKQEYKHESQKLDHIKQENDKLNLEYQNALKTLKKPLNVPYDFEMEKVGGLFNKEVHETGNVVISQDDFESFKTQIKAAQSISEDYQFVKSGRALKDAEQKFRNSDDELTESKVENEDLIDEFNDLAQRYNQLLDENQKKDKELSDSFKLFQNVFKIIKNVVKEDVYHKLIDHIDNRLESSKMREVMTVDNNDDVFFKQKHKAQEPEIIFEKDRNDGFTL
;
A
#
# COMPACT_ATOMS: atom_id res chain seq x y z
N MET A 1 -19.81 16.21 -19.80
CA MET A 1 -20.62 16.30 -21.04
C MET A 1 -22.03 15.86 -20.72
N VAL A 2 -23.04 16.59 -21.22
CA VAL A 2 -24.42 16.14 -21.13
C VAL A 2 -24.68 15.23 -22.34
N PRO A 3 -25.05 13.95 -22.15
CA PRO A 3 -25.23 13.04 -23.26
C PRO A 3 -26.60 13.26 -23.90
N ILE A 4 -26.70 14.24 -24.80
CA ILE A 4 -27.89 14.54 -25.60
C ILE A 4 -27.70 14.02 -27.03
N THR A 5 -28.48 13.02 -27.42
CA THR A 5 -28.43 12.44 -28.78
C THR A 5 -28.93 13.43 -29.81
N THR A 6 -28.66 13.19 -31.09
CA THR A 6 -29.04 14.09 -32.19
C THR A 6 -30.54 14.30 -32.32
N ASP A 7 -31.35 13.38 -31.79
CA ASP A 7 -32.81 13.45 -31.68
C ASP A 7 -33.31 14.10 -30.37
N GLY A 8 -32.39 14.65 -29.56
CA GLY A 8 -32.70 15.40 -28.34
C GLY A 8 -32.90 14.55 -27.07
N ARG A 9 -32.72 13.22 -27.14
CA ARG A 9 -32.88 12.34 -25.97
C ARG A 9 -31.64 12.37 -25.07
N LEU A 10 -31.85 12.19 -23.76
CA LEU A 10 -30.75 12.00 -22.81
C LEU A 10 -30.36 10.51 -22.78
N SER A 11 -29.27 10.17 -23.46
CA SER A 11 -28.80 8.77 -23.59
C SER A 11 -27.28 8.71 -23.57
N ALA A 12 -26.73 8.43 -22.38
CA ALA A 12 -25.30 8.17 -22.21
C ALA A 12 -24.85 6.95 -23.02
N LYS A 13 -25.71 5.95 -23.16
CA LYS A 13 -25.40 4.70 -23.88
C LYS A 13 -25.16 4.92 -25.36
N GLU A 14 -25.94 5.79 -26.01
CA GLU A 14 -25.77 6.09 -27.44
C GLU A 14 -24.58 7.03 -27.70
N ILE A 15 -24.25 7.91 -26.75
CA ILE A 15 -23.18 8.91 -26.92
C ILE A 15 -21.81 8.42 -26.50
N ILE A 16 -21.74 7.76 -25.34
CA ILE A 16 -20.50 7.14 -24.85
C ILE A 16 -20.24 5.83 -25.61
N GLY A 17 -21.32 5.20 -26.10
CA GLY A 17 -21.26 4.01 -26.93
C GLY A 17 -20.91 2.73 -26.16
N ASN A 18 -20.58 1.69 -26.92
CA ASN A 18 -20.18 0.37 -26.42
C ASN A 18 -18.65 0.30 -26.20
N LYS A 19 -18.14 -0.80 -25.61
CA LYS A 19 -16.70 -1.02 -25.35
C LYS A 19 -15.77 -0.72 -26.54
N LYS A 20 -16.22 -0.99 -27.76
CA LYS A 20 -15.47 -0.70 -29.00
C LYS A 20 -15.32 0.82 -29.24
N ALA A 21 -16.39 1.58 -29.08
CA ALA A 21 -16.39 3.03 -29.25
C ALA A 21 -15.51 3.75 -28.22
N LEU A 22 -15.45 3.24 -26.98
CA LEU A 22 -14.54 3.75 -25.95
C LEU A 22 -13.06 3.48 -26.29
N THR A 23 -12.76 2.34 -26.92
CA THR A 23 -11.39 2.02 -27.35
C THR A 23 -10.97 2.93 -28.50
N GLU A 24 -11.83 3.08 -29.51
CA GLU A 24 -11.63 4.01 -30.63
C GLU A 24 -11.56 5.48 -30.17
N PHE A 25 -12.24 5.84 -29.09
CA PHE A 25 -12.12 7.16 -28.48
C PHE A 25 -10.75 7.38 -27.86
N GLN A 26 -10.18 6.39 -27.15
CA GLN A 26 -8.82 6.47 -26.62
C GLN A 26 -7.78 6.66 -27.73
N ASP A 27 -7.93 5.95 -28.85
CA ASP A 27 -7.08 6.08 -30.05
C ASP A 27 -7.13 7.50 -30.62
N ARG A 28 -8.35 7.96 -30.96
CA ARG A 28 -8.56 9.28 -31.58
C ARG A 28 -8.15 10.43 -30.66
N PHE A 29 -8.37 10.30 -29.36
CA PHE A 29 -8.02 11.32 -28.39
C PHE A 29 -6.50 11.49 -28.29
N ASN A 30 -5.75 10.38 -28.27
CA ASN A 30 -4.28 10.42 -28.29
C ASN A 30 -3.76 11.05 -29.60
N GLU A 31 -4.27 10.62 -30.76
CA GLU A 31 -3.91 11.22 -32.05
C GLU A 31 -4.22 12.72 -32.11
N TYR A 32 -5.35 13.16 -31.56
CA TYR A 32 -5.73 14.56 -31.54
C TYR A 32 -4.78 15.40 -30.67
N LEU A 33 -4.43 14.92 -29.47
CA LEU A 33 -3.47 15.61 -28.60
C LEU A 33 -2.09 15.69 -29.25
N ASN A 34 -1.64 14.62 -29.90
CA ASN A 34 -0.34 14.62 -30.56
C ASN A 34 -0.30 15.53 -31.79
N LYS A 35 -1.38 15.59 -32.57
CA LYS A 35 -1.54 16.59 -33.65
C LYS A 35 -1.60 18.03 -33.14
N SER A 36 -2.06 18.23 -31.90
CA SER A 36 -2.11 19.54 -31.24
C SER A 36 -0.78 19.95 -30.59
N GLY A 37 0.26 19.12 -30.72
CA GLY A 37 1.62 19.44 -30.27
C GLY A 37 2.02 18.84 -28.92
N TYR A 38 1.24 17.92 -28.36
CA TYR A 38 1.65 17.14 -27.19
C TYR A 38 2.42 15.89 -27.62
N ASP A 39 3.34 15.39 -26.80
CA ASP A 39 4.05 14.12 -27.04
C ASP A 39 3.62 13.10 -25.98
N LEU A 40 2.47 12.47 -26.22
CA LEU A 40 1.85 11.54 -25.30
C LEU A 40 1.68 10.17 -25.95
N GLU A 41 2.13 9.13 -25.27
CA GLU A 41 1.87 7.77 -25.69
C GLU A 41 0.47 7.31 -25.28
N ARG A 42 -0.13 6.48 -26.12
CA ARG A 42 -1.44 5.89 -25.84
C ARG A 42 -1.32 4.89 -24.68
N GLY A 43 -2.26 4.95 -23.75
CA GLY A 43 -2.39 3.94 -22.70
C GLY A 43 -2.51 2.51 -23.25
N LEU A 44 -1.94 1.55 -22.51
CA LEU A 44 -1.97 0.14 -22.89
C LEU A 44 -3.41 -0.41 -22.88
N PRO A 45 -3.78 -1.26 -23.86
CA PRO A 45 -5.11 -1.86 -23.90
C PRO A 45 -5.32 -2.79 -22.70
N LYS A 46 -6.56 -2.80 -22.19
CA LYS A 46 -6.97 -3.58 -21.02
C LYS A 46 -6.66 -5.09 -21.12
N THR A 47 -6.56 -5.63 -22.33
CA THR A 47 -6.17 -7.03 -22.59
C THR A 47 -4.73 -7.33 -22.19
N LEU A 48 -3.82 -6.34 -22.26
CA LEU A 48 -2.41 -6.51 -21.92
C LEU A 48 -2.14 -6.25 -20.43
N THR A 49 -2.75 -5.22 -19.85
CA THR A 49 -2.46 -4.80 -18.48
C THR A 49 -3.34 -5.45 -17.41
N LYS A 50 -4.53 -5.99 -17.76
CA LYS A 50 -5.55 -6.49 -16.80
C LYS A 50 -5.98 -5.47 -15.71
N ASP A 51 -5.55 -4.21 -15.81
CA ASP A 51 -5.81 -3.18 -14.83
C ASP A 51 -7.30 -2.88 -14.65
N LYS A 52 -7.68 -2.62 -13.39
CA LYS A 52 -9.01 -2.14 -13.01
C LYS A 52 -8.90 -0.68 -12.57
N TYR A 53 -9.96 0.08 -12.84
CA TYR A 53 -10.06 1.45 -12.32
C TYR A 53 -10.07 1.40 -10.80
N GLU A 54 -9.19 2.18 -10.16
CA GLU A 54 -9.11 2.33 -8.72
C GLU A 54 -9.58 3.74 -8.32
N GLN A 55 -10.17 3.86 -7.13
CA GLN A 55 -10.51 5.19 -6.60
C GLN A 55 -9.23 5.97 -6.30
N VAL A 56 -9.27 7.29 -6.49
CA VAL A 56 -8.11 8.18 -6.31
C VAL A 56 -7.47 8.03 -4.93
N SER A 57 -8.28 7.86 -3.88
CA SER A 57 -7.80 7.64 -2.51
C SER A 57 -6.99 6.35 -2.38
N GLN A 58 -7.51 5.25 -2.92
CA GLN A 58 -6.87 3.93 -2.90
C GLN A 58 -5.56 3.94 -3.71
N TYR A 59 -5.59 4.55 -4.90
CA TYR A 59 -4.42 4.69 -5.76
C TYR A 59 -3.31 5.50 -5.06
N LYS A 60 -3.66 6.63 -4.43
CA LYS A 60 -2.71 7.46 -3.68
C LYS A 60 -2.12 6.71 -2.49
N GLN A 61 -2.95 5.98 -1.73
CA GLN A 61 -2.47 5.19 -0.59
C GLN A 61 -1.46 4.12 -1.02
N LYS A 62 -1.78 3.36 -2.08
CA LYS A 62 -0.85 2.36 -2.64
C LYS A 62 0.45 3.01 -3.11
N THR A 63 0.37 4.11 -3.85
CA THR A 63 1.55 4.79 -4.42
C THR A 63 2.45 5.37 -3.32
N GLU A 64 1.88 6.03 -2.31
CA GLU A 64 2.64 6.58 -1.19
C GLU A 64 3.26 5.47 -0.33
N TYR A 65 2.53 4.38 -0.08
CA TYR A 65 3.06 3.21 0.63
C TYR A 65 4.30 2.64 -0.06
N HIS A 66 4.20 2.34 -1.36
CA HIS A 66 5.34 1.79 -2.12
C HIS A 66 6.52 2.78 -2.21
N LYS A 67 6.24 4.09 -2.25
CA LYS A 67 7.29 5.12 -2.23
C LYS A 67 8.02 5.18 -0.88
N GLN A 68 7.30 4.99 0.22
CA GLN A 68 7.88 4.94 1.56
C GLN A 68 8.74 3.68 1.75
N GLU A 69 8.23 2.51 1.35
CA GLU A 69 8.96 1.25 1.38
C GLU A 69 10.27 1.34 0.59
N TYR A 70 10.21 1.82 -0.67
CA TYR A 70 11.41 2.01 -1.49
C TYR A 70 12.44 2.94 -0.84
N LYS A 71 11.96 4.05 -0.23
CA LYS A 71 12.85 5.00 0.45
C LYS A 71 13.51 4.38 1.67
N HIS A 72 12.77 3.58 2.44
CA HIS A 72 13.29 2.87 3.61
C HIS A 72 14.33 1.81 3.21
N GLU A 73 14.05 1.02 2.17
CA GLU A 73 14.97 0.03 1.60
C GLU A 73 16.26 0.71 1.12
N SER A 74 16.14 1.82 0.38
CA SER A 74 17.29 2.61 -0.10
C SER A 74 18.13 3.15 1.05
N GLN A 75 17.51 3.66 2.12
CA GLN A 75 18.23 4.16 3.30
C GLN A 75 19.01 3.06 4.02
N LYS A 76 18.43 1.86 4.16
CA LYS A 76 19.13 0.69 4.71
C LYS A 76 20.34 0.32 3.86
N LEU A 77 20.18 0.30 2.54
CA LEU A 77 21.26 -0.02 1.61
C LEU A 77 22.40 1.01 1.70
N ASP A 78 22.07 2.30 1.73
CA ASP A 78 23.04 3.38 1.87
C ASP A 78 23.81 3.28 3.20
N HIS A 79 23.12 2.95 4.30
CA HIS A 79 23.74 2.75 5.60
C HIS A 79 24.74 1.59 5.59
N ILE A 80 24.35 0.43 5.05
CA ILE A 80 25.25 -0.74 4.92
C ILE A 80 26.48 -0.40 4.07
N LYS A 81 26.29 0.37 2.99
CA LYS A 81 27.39 0.79 2.14
C LYS A 81 28.36 1.72 2.88
N GLN A 82 27.84 2.69 3.63
CA GLN A 82 28.66 3.59 4.45
C GLN A 82 29.46 2.83 5.52
N GLU A 83 28.84 1.86 6.19
CA GLU A 83 29.53 1.02 7.18
C GLU A 83 30.66 0.19 6.55
N ASN A 84 30.40 -0.42 5.39
CA ASN A 84 31.43 -1.16 4.66
C ASN A 84 32.59 -0.26 4.20
N ASP A 85 32.30 0.94 3.69
CA ASP A 85 33.33 1.88 3.27
C ASP A 85 34.20 2.32 4.46
N LYS A 86 33.57 2.57 5.62
CA LYS A 86 34.27 2.88 6.87
C LYS A 86 35.16 1.72 7.33
N LEU A 87 34.64 0.49 7.35
CA LEU A 87 35.40 -0.69 7.74
C LEU A 87 36.60 -0.92 6.83
N ASN A 88 36.42 -0.77 5.51
CA ASN A 88 37.51 -0.84 4.54
C ASN A 88 38.58 0.22 4.79
N LEU A 89 38.18 1.46 5.10
CA LEU A 89 39.12 2.53 5.41
C LEU A 89 39.93 2.23 6.69
N GLU A 90 39.28 1.71 7.73
CA GLU A 90 39.94 1.29 8.98
C GLU A 90 40.98 0.20 8.70
N TYR A 91 40.64 -0.80 7.89
CA TYR A 91 41.55 -1.87 7.49
C TYR A 91 42.76 -1.35 6.71
N GLN A 92 42.55 -0.44 5.76
CA GLN A 92 43.64 0.19 5.00
C GLN A 92 44.58 1.00 5.90
N ASN A 93 44.02 1.73 6.88
CA ASN A 93 44.81 2.48 7.85
C ASN A 93 45.63 1.56 8.76
N ALA A 94 45.05 0.46 9.23
CA ALA A 94 45.76 -0.55 10.00
C ALA A 94 46.92 -1.17 9.18
N LEU A 95 46.68 -1.54 7.93
CA LEU A 95 47.72 -2.03 7.02
C LEU A 95 48.84 -1.01 6.79
N LYS A 96 48.49 0.26 6.58
CA LYS A 96 49.49 1.34 6.41
C LYS A 96 50.35 1.51 7.66
N THR A 97 49.73 1.40 8.83
CA THR A 97 50.39 1.51 10.14
C THR A 97 51.39 0.37 10.34
N LEU A 98 51.01 -0.86 9.98
CA LEU A 98 51.87 -2.04 10.03
C LEU A 98 53.02 -2.01 9.00
N LYS A 99 52.79 -1.42 7.83
CA LYS A 99 53.82 -1.26 6.79
C LYS A 99 54.87 -0.20 7.14
N LYS A 100 54.61 0.67 8.12
CA LYS A 100 55.56 1.71 8.52
C LYS A 100 56.71 1.08 9.31
N PRO A 101 57.96 1.16 8.84
CA PRO A 101 59.08 0.64 9.62
C PRO A 101 59.25 1.44 10.90
N LEU A 102 59.34 0.76 12.03
CA LEU A 102 59.72 1.33 13.32
C LEU A 102 61.24 1.25 13.43
N ASN A 103 61.92 2.39 13.31
CA ASN A 103 63.33 2.52 13.63
C ASN A 103 63.42 3.29 14.94
N VAL A 104 63.28 2.57 16.06
CA VAL A 104 63.20 3.17 17.40
C VAL A 104 64.61 3.21 18.01
N PRO A 105 65.18 4.40 18.29
CA PRO A 105 66.38 4.50 19.10
C PRO A 105 66.05 4.03 20.52
N TYR A 106 66.93 3.23 21.11
CA TYR A 106 66.75 2.71 22.45
C TYR A 106 68.05 2.84 23.24
N ASP A 107 67.91 3.07 24.53
CA ASP A 107 69.02 3.06 25.49
C ASP A 107 68.88 1.83 26.40
N PHE A 108 69.99 1.29 26.90
CA PHE A 108 69.95 0.21 27.89
C PHE A 108 69.69 0.79 29.28
N GLU A 109 68.78 0.16 30.03
CA GLU A 109 68.60 0.49 31.44
C GLU A 109 69.78 -0.06 32.25
N MET A 110 70.43 0.84 32.98
CA MET A 110 71.63 0.55 33.75
C MET A 110 71.30 0.56 35.24
N GLU A 111 71.59 -0.54 35.94
CA GLU A 111 71.42 -0.63 37.38
C GLU A 111 72.76 -0.63 38.11
N LYS A 112 72.83 0.10 39.22
CA LYS A 112 74.01 0.15 40.07
C LYS A 112 73.93 -0.98 41.08
N VAL A 113 74.68 -2.04 40.86
CA VAL A 113 74.75 -3.19 41.76
C VAL A 113 76.12 -3.22 42.47
N GLY A 114 76.09 -3.36 43.80
CA GLY A 114 77.31 -3.40 44.63
C GLY A 114 77.16 -2.71 46.00
N GLY A 115 77.92 -3.17 46.99
CA GLY A 115 77.89 -2.66 48.37
C GLY A 115 78.56 -1.29 48.55
N LEU A 116 78.54 -0.76 49.79
CA LEU A 116 78.95 0.62 50.16
C LEU A 116 80.32 1.11 49.65
N PHE A 117 81.18 0.22 49.16
CA PHE A 117 82.55 0.54 48.73
C PHE A 117 82.89 0.22 47.27
N ASN A 118 82.07 -0.57 46.54
CA ASN A 118 82.25 -0.85 45.11
C ASN A 118 80.89 -0.80 44.41
N LYS A 119 80.68 0.17 43.50
CA LYS A 119 79.50 0.25 42.63
C LYS A 119 79.91 -0.15 41.22
N GLU A 120 79.40 -1.28 40.74
CA GLU A 120 79.47 -1.66 39.34
C GLU A 120 78.14 -1.33 38.67
N VAL A 121 78.19 -0.84 37.43
CA VAL A 121 77.00 -0.56 36.63
C VAL A 121 76.83 -1.75 35.69
N HIS A 122 75.71 -2.45 35.81
CA HIS A 122 75.38 -3.59 34.96
C HIS A 122 74.08 -3.29 34.20
N GLU A 123 74.02 -3.73 32.94
CA GLU A 123 72.80 -3.66 32.13
C GLU A 123 71.76 -4.62 32.71
N THR A 124 70.55 -4.13 32.99
CA THR A 124 69.46 -4.95 33.55
C THR A 124 68.82 -5.89 32.53
N GLY A 125 69.17 -5.72 31.24
CA GLY A 125 68.52 -6.38 30.11
C GLY A 125 67.24 -5.68 29.63
N ASN A 126 66.78 -4.62 30.32
CA ASN A 126 65.68 -3.79 29.88
C ASN A 126 66.17 -2.66 28.96
N VAL A 127 65.31 -2.22 28.05
CA VAL A 127 65.56 -1.06 27.18
C VAL A 127 64.60 0.08 27.52
N VAL A 128 65.13 1.29 27.47
CA VAL A 128 64.39 2.54 27.64
C VAL A 128 64.17 3.14 26.26
N ILE A 129 62.91 3.48 25.98
CA ILE A 129 62.50 4.15 24.74
C ILE A 129 61.73 5.42 25.08
N SER A 130 61.63 6.33 24.12
CA SER A 130 60.81 7.53 24.31
C SER A 130 59.33 7.16 24.45
N GLN A 131 58.57 8.01 25.14
CA GLN A 131 57.13 7.83 25.30
C GLN A 131 56.40 7.83 23.95
N ASP A 132 56.84 8.66 23.00
CA ASP A 132 56.25 8.75 21.67
C ASP A 132 56.50 7.48 20.84
N ASP A 133 57.68 6.87 20.99
CA ASP A 133 58.02 5.60 20.35
C ASP A 133 57.23 4.43 20.95
N PHE A 134 57.03 4.42 22.28
CA PHE A 134 56.20 3.42 22.95
C PHE A 134 54.74 3.46 22.48
N GLU A 135 54.14 4.66 22.39
CA GLU A 135 52.77 4.81 21.89
C GLU A 135 52.65 4.44 20.41
N SER A 136 53.69 4.70 19.61
CA SER A 136 53.77 4.23 18.22
C SER A 136 53.79 2.70 18.13
N PHE A 137 54.57 2.04 19.01
CA PHE A 137 54.64 0.58 19.10
C PHE A 137 53.29 -0.04 19.50
N LYS A 138 52.65 0.53 20.53
CA LYS A 138 51.34 0.12 21.01
C LYS A 138 50.26 0.23 19.93
N THR A 139 50.33 1.27 19.10
CA THR A 139 49.42 1.47 17.97
C THR A 139 49.62 0.39 16.89
N GLN A 140 50.87 0.05 16.56
CA GLN A 140 51.16 -1.05 15.63
C GLN A 140 50.72 -2.42 16.18
N ILE A 141 50.98 -2.70 17.46
CA ILE A 141 50.55 -3.96 18.09
C ILE A 141 49.03 -4.10 18.05
N LYS A 142 48.29 -3.05 18.39
CA LYS A 142 46.81 -3.07 18.32
C LYS A 142 46.32 -3.35 16.90
N ALA A 143 46.89 -2.68 15.89
CA ALA A 143 46.55 -2.93 14.50
C ALA A 143 46.84 -4.38 14.07
N ALA A 144 47.97 -4.95 14.52
CA ALA A 144 48.35 -6.33 14.24
C ALA A 144 47.40 -7.33 14.92
N GLN A 145 47.01 -7.07 16.17
CA GLN A 145 46.08 -7.90 16.93
C GLN A 145 44.72 -7.96 16.24
N SER A 146 44.13 -6.80 15.90
CA SER A 146 42.82 -6.75 15.23
C SER A 146 42.83 -7.50 13.89
N ILE A 147 43.84 -7.29 13.04
CA ILE A 147 43.94 -7.99 11.75
C ILE A 147 44.15 -9.50 11.95
N SER A 148 44.95 -9.89 12.95
CA SER A 148 45.21 -11.30 13.23
C SER A 148 43.96 -12.02 13.75
N GLU A 149 43.19 -11.39 14.63
CA GLU A 149 41.93 -11.94 15.16
C GLU A 149 40.92 -12.17 14.04
N ASP A 150 40.69 -11.17 13.18
CA ASP A 150 39.81 -11.27 12.02
C ASP A 150 40.28 -12.36 11.04
N TYR A 151 41.59 -12.43 10.78
CA TYR A 151 42.16 -13.47 9.93
C TYR A 151 41.94 -14.87 10.54
N GLN A 152 42.14 -15.06 11.84
CA GLN A 152 41.88 -16.33 12.50
C GLN A 152 40.40 -16.69 12.47
N PHE A 153 39.50 -15.70 12.62
CA PHE A 153 38.05 -15.90 12.50
C PHE A 153 37.68 -16.41 11.10
N VAL A 154 38.15 -15.74 10.05
CA VAL A 154 37.92 -16.14 8.65
C VAL A 154 38.55 -17.50 8.36
N LYS A 155 39.83 -17.70 8.72
CA LYS A 155 40.57 -18.95 8.50
C LYS A 155 39.95 -20.14 9.22
N SER A 156 39.36 -19.92 10.39
CA SER A 156 38.68 -20.99 11.15
C SER A 156 37.40 -21.51 10.48
N GLY A 157 36.95 -20.88 9.38
CA GLY A 157 35.71 -21.22 8.70
C GLY A 157 34.45 -20.81 9.45
N ARG A 158 34.57 -20.17 10.62
CA ARG A 158 33.43 -19.65 11.40
C ARG A 158 32.66 -18.59 10.63
N ALA A 159 33.36 -17.69 9.94
CA ALA A 159 32.73 -16.68 9.10
C ALA A 159 31.79 -17.30 8.04
N LEU A 160 32.24 -18.39 7.40
CA LEU A 160 31.44 -19.11 6.40
C LEU A 160 30.22 -19.78 7.05
N LYS A 161 30.42 -20.48 8.17
CA LYS A 161 29.31 -21.12 8.90
C LYS A 161 28.25 -20.13 9.39
N ASP A 162 28.68 -18.97 9.90
CA ASP A 162 27.76 -17.92 10.35
C ASP A 162 26.97 -17.33 9.17
N ALA A 163 27.64 -17.12 8.03
CA ALA A 163 26.97 -16.67 6.81
C ALA A 163 25.97 -17.71 6.30
N GLU A 164 26.37 -18.98 6.22
CA GLU A 164 25.49 -20.09 5.84
C GLU A 164 24.27 -20.18 6.78
N GLN A 165 24.46 -20.06 8.09
CA GLN A 165 23.34 -20.08 9.03
C GLN A 165 22.38 -18.90 8.82
N LYS A 166 22.90 -17.69 8.57
CA LYS A 166 22.07 -16.53 8.25
C LYS A 166 21.27 -16.75 6.96
N PHE A 167 21.92 -17.26 5.91
CA PHE A 167 21.24 -17.58 4.66
C PHE A 167 20.14 -18.62 4.85
N ARG A 168 20.39 -19.67 5.63
CA ARG A 168 19.38 -20.69 5.94
C ARG A 168 18.18 -20.09 6.68
N ASN A 169 18.43 -19.31 7.73
CA ASN A 169 17.35 -18.66 8.47
C ASN A 169 16.50 -17.73 7.59
N SER A 170 17.14 -16.95 6.71
CA SER A 170 16.41 -16.08 5.77
C SER A 170 15.65 -16.86 4.70
N ASP A 171 16.18 -18.01 4.25
CA ASP A 171 15.47 -18.90 3.31
C ASP A 171 14.26 -19.56 3.96
N ASP A 172 14.38 -19.96 5.23
CA ASP A 172 13.27 -20.48 6.04
C ASP A 172 12.17 -19.40 6.22
N GLU A 173 12.54 -18.17 6.59
CA GLU A 173 11.61 -17.02 6.72
C GLU A 173 10.90 -16.69 5.40
N LEU A 174 11.64 -16.71 4.28
CA LEU A 174 11.07 -16.52 2.94
C LEU A 174 10.09 -17.64 2.57
N THR A 175 10.39 -18.87 2.97
CA THR A 175 9.52 -20.03 2.72
C THR A 175 8.24 -19.94 3.53
N GLU A 176 8.33 -19.59 4.82
CA GLU A 176 7.17 -19.37 5.69
C GLU A 176 6.27 -18.24 5.15
N SER A 177 6.85 -17.10 4.79
CA SER A 177 6.11 -15.99 4.20
C SER A 177 5.43 -16.35 2.87
N LYS A 178 6.03 -17.22 2.04
CA LYS A 178 5.37 -17.73 0.83
C LYS A 178 4.15 -18.58 1.15
N VAL A 179 4.25 -19.46 2.14
CA VAL A 179 3.12 -20.30 2.59
C VAL A 179 1.98 -19.42 3.11
N GLU A 180 2.28 -18.44 3.97
CA GLU A 180 1.26 -17.50 4.46
C GLU A 180 0.56 -16.73 3.33
N ASN A 181 1.30 -16.33 2.29
CA ASN A 181 0.72 -15.66 1.14
C ASN A 181 -0.17 -16.60 0.31
N GLU A 182 0.18 -17.88 0.17
CA GLU A 182 -0.66 -18.88 -0.49
C GLU A 182 -1.97 -19.10 0.30
N ASP A 183 -1.89 -19.27 1.62
CA ASP A 183 -3.06 -19.40 2.50
C ASP A 183 -3.98 -18.16 2.39
N LEU A 184 -3.41 -16.96 2.37
CA LEU A 184 -4.17 -15.72 2.21
C LEU A 184 -4.86 -15.62 0.84
N ILE A 185 -4.22 -16.12 -0.21
CA ILE A 185 -4.82 -16.18 -1.57
C ILE A 185 -6.02 -17.12 -1.56
N ASP A 186 -5.90 -18.28 -0.90
CA ASP A 186 -6.99 -19.24 -0.79
C ASP A 186 -8.16 -18.70 0.02
N GLU A 187 -7.91 -18.08 1.17
CA GLU A 187 -8.94 -17.38 1.96
C GLU A 187 -9.65 -16.27 1.16
N PHE A 188 -8.89 -15.51 0.37
CA PHE A 188 -9.45 -14.47 -0.49
C PHE A 188 -10.35 -15.05 -1.57
N ASN A 189 -9.93 -16.15 -2.20
CA ASN A 189 -10.73 -16.84 -3.22
C ASN A 189 -12.04 -17.40 -2.65
N ASP A 190 -11.98 -18.01 -1.47
CA ASP A 190 -13.13 -18.51 -0.74
C ASP A 190 -14.12 -17.39 -0.39
N LEU A 191 -13.61 -16.25 0.10
CA LEU A 191 -14.42 -15.08 0.40
C LEU A 191 -15.10 -14.51 -0.86
N ALA A 192 -14.35 -14.41 -1.97
CA ALA A 192 -14.88 -13.95 -3.25
C ALA A 192 -15.98 -14.89 -3.77
N GLN A 193 -15.82 -16.20 -3.61
CA GLN A 193 -16.84 -17.18 -3.97
C GLN A 193 -18.12 -17.00 -3.15
N ARG A 194 -18.00 -16.88 -1.82
CA ARG A 194 -19.15 -16.63 -0.92
C ARG A 194 -19.87 -15.33 -1.25
N TYR A 195 -19.12 -14.27 -1.56
CA TYR A 195 -19.70 -13.00 -1.98
C TYR A 195 -20.52 -13.14 -3.27
N ASN A 196 -19.97 -13.82 -4.28
CA ASN A 196 -20.68 -14.05 -5.53
C ASN A 196 -21.94 -14.90 -5.34
N GLN A 197 -21.89 -15.90 -4.47
CA GLN A 197 -23.07 -16.69 -4.12
C GLN A 197 -24.17 -15.84 -3.47
N LEU A 198 -23.82 -15.02 -2.47
CA LEU A 198 -24.76 -14.10 -1.83
C LEU A 198 -25.34 -13.08 -2.81
N LEU A 199 -24.55 -12.64 -3.79
CA LEU A 199 -25.01 -11.74 -4.83
C LEU A 199 -26.06 -12.41 -5.73
N ASP A 200 -25.82 -13.67 -6.14
CA ASP A 200 -26.78 -14.45 -6.94
C ASP A 200 -28.07 -14.72 -6.15
N GLU A 201 -27.96 -15.10 -4.87
CA GLU A 201 -29.11 -15.31 -3.99
C GLU A 201 -29.95 -14.03 -3.82
N ASN A 202 -29.30 -12.87 -3.65
CA ASN A 202 -30.00 -11.59 -3.57
C ASN A 202 -30.69 -11.24 -4.90
N GLN A 203 -30.03 -11.45 -6.04
CA GLN A 203 -30.64 -11.22 -7.35
C GLN A 203 -31.87 -12.13 -7.57
N LYS A 204 -31.79 -13.38 -7.12
CA LYS A 204 -32.91 -14.31 -7.19
C LYS A 204 -34.08 -13.84 -6.30
N LYS A 205 -33.80 -13.45 -5.05
CA LYS A 205 -34.82 -12.89 -4.14
C LYS A 205 -35.46 -11.62 -4.69
N ASP A 206 -34.67 -10.73 -5.29
CA ASP A 206 -35.20 -9.52 -5.93
C ASP A 206 -36.14 -9.85 -7.10
N LYS A 207 -35.81 -10.87 -7.88
CA LYS A 207 -36.67 -11.36 -8.96
C LYS A 207 -37.97 -11.96 -8.43
N GLU A 208 -37.90 -12.84 -7.44
CA GLU A 208 -39.07 -13.43 -6.78
C GLU A 208 -39.99 -12.36 -6.16
N LEU A 209 -39.39 -11.35 -5.53
CA LEU A 209 -40.11 -10.20 -4.97
C LEU A 209 -40.76 -9.35 -6.07
N SER A 210 -40.05 -9.10 -7.18
CA SER A 210 -40.60 -8.37 -8.34
C SER A 210 -41.80 -9.09 -8.95
N ASP A 211 -41.72 -10.42 -9.10
CA ASP A 211 -42.83 -11.22 -9.63
C ASP A 211 -44.03 -11.22 -8.67
N SER A 212 -43.77 -11.25 -7.35
CA SER A 212 -44.82 -11.08 -6.33
C SER A 212 -45.51 -9.71 -6.45
N PHE A 213 -44.76 -8.63 -6.61
CA PHE A 213 -45.33 -7.29 -6.81
C PHE A 213 -46.19 -7.19 -8.07
N LYS A 214 -45.80 -7.84 -9.19
CA LYS A 214 -46.65 -7.89 -10.39
C LYS A 214 -47.98 -8.60 -10.14
N LEU A 215 -47.97 -9.69 -9.37
CA LEU A 215 -49.20 -10.38 -8.98
C LEU A 215 -50.11 -9.47 -8.17
N PHE A 216 -49.56 -8.79 -7.16
CA PHE A 216 -50.32 -7.82 -6.37
C PHE A 216 -50.88 -6.68 -7.22
N GLN A 217 -50.09 -6.15 -8.16
CA GLN A 217 -50.54 -5.07 -9.05
C GLN A 217 -51.75 -5.51 -9.87
N ASN A 218 -51.77 -6.75 -10.35
CA ASN A 218 -52.93 -7.30 -11.06
C ASN A 218 -54.16 -7.44 -10.15
N VAL A 219 -53.97 -7.84 -8.89
CA VAL A 219 -55.05 -7.89 -7.89
C VAL A 219 -55.63 -6.50 -7.65
N PHE A 220 -54.78 -5.49 -7.43
CA PHE A 220 -55.23 -4.11 -7.23
C PHE A 220 -55.98 -3.54 -8.45
N LYS A 221 -55.54 -3.85 -9.67
CA LYS A 221 -56.29 -3.53 -10.89
C LYS A 221 -57.69 -4.15 -10.91
N ILE A 222 -57.83 -5.42 -10.51
CA ILE A 222 -59.14 -6.08 -10.45
C ILE A 222 -60.03 -5.39 -9.42
N ILE A 223 -59.52 -5.15 -8.21
CA ILE A 223 -60.28 -4.48 -7.15
C ILE A 223 -60.73 -3.10 -7.61
N LYS A 224 -59.82 -2.29 -8.16
CA LYS A 224 -60.10 -0.94 -8.68
C LYS A 224 -61.24 -0.94 -9.69
N ASN A 225 -61.27 -1.91 -10.61
CA ASN A 225 -62.31 -2.00 -11.63
C ASN A 225 -63.69 -2.41 -11.08
N VAL A 226 -63.75 -3.01 -9.90
CA VAL A 226 -65.00 -3.51 -9.29
C VAL A 226 -65.58 -2.54 -8.27
N VAL A 227 -64.74 -1.75 -7.60
CA VAL A 227 -65.15 -0.84 -6.53
C VAL A 227 -65.18 0.62 -6.99
N LYS A 228 -65.87 1.49 -6.23
CA LYS A 228 -65.83 2.94 -6.46
C LYS A 228 -64.52 3.54 -5.97
N GLU A 229 -64.16 4.70 -6.55
CA GLU A 229 -62.92 5.43 -6.26
C GLU A 229 -62.67 5.67 -4.77
N ASP A 230 -63.68 6.15 -4.06
CA ASP A 230 -63.60 6.48 -2.63
C ASP A 230 -63.39 5.25 -1.74
N VAL A 231 -63.89 4.09 -2.17
CA VAL A 231 -63.71 2.81 -1.48
C VAL A 231 -62.31 2.27 -1.74
N TYR A 232 -61.80 2.42 -2.96
CA TYR A 232 -60.43 2.04 -3.31
C TYR A 232 -59.40 2.86 -2.54
N HIS A 233 -59.55 4.18 -2.48
CA HIS A 233 -58.63 5.06 -1.75
C HIS A 233 -58.59 4.74 -0.25
N LYS A 234 -59.73 4.41 0.38
CA LYS A 234 -59.73 3.95 1.78
C LYS A 234 -58.98 2.63 1.99
N LEU A 235 -59.09 1.71 1.05
CA LEU A 235 -58.39 0.43 1.10
C LEU A 235 -56.88 0.62 1.02
N ILE A 236 -56.40 1.32 -0.01
CA ILE A 236 -54.96 1.52 -0.21
C ILE A 236 -54.36 2.40 0.89
N ASP A 237 -55.12 3.34 1.45
CA ASP A 237 -54.70 4.14 2.61
C ASP A 237 -54.47 3.28 3.85
N HIS A 238 -55.40 2.35 4.13
CA HIS A 238 -55.26 1.41 5.26
C HIS A 238 -54.03 0.51 5.12
N ILE A 239 -53.74 0.08 3.89
CA ILE A 239 -52.58 -0.77 3.59
C ILE A 239 -51.28 0.04 3.69
N ASP A 240 -51.23 1.25 3.12
CA ASP A 240 -50.06 2.12 3.17
C ASP A 240 -49.70 2.52 4.61
N ASN A 241 -50.69 2.82 5.46
CA ASN A 241 -50.47 3.15 6.88
C ASN A 241 -49.91 1.99 7.72
N ARG A 242 -50.00 0.74 7.24
CA ARG A 242 -49.44 -0.44 7.92
C ARG A 242 -48.07 -0.85 7.39
N LEU A 243 -47.82 -0.65 6.10
CA LEU A 243 -46.63 -1.15 5.41
C LEU A 243 -45.56 -0.09 5.18
N GLU A 244 -45.95 1.18 5.08
CA GLU A 244 -45.08 2.34 4.83
C GLU A 244 -44.05 2.13 3.70
N SER A 245 -44.40 1.32 2.69
CA SER A 245 -43.48 0.88 1.63
C SER A 245 -43.70 1.64 0.33
N SER A 246 -42.66 2.33 -0.16
CA SER A 246 -42.70 3.04 -1.46
C SER A 246 -42.98 2.10 -2.64
N LYS A 247 -42.38 0.91 -2.65
CA LYS A 247 -42.63 -0.13 -3.65
C LYS A 247 -44.07 -0.63 -3.65
N MET A 248 -44.70 -0.75 -2.47
CA MET A 248 -46.10 -1.16 -2.38
C MET A 248 -47.04 -0.04 -2.86
N ARG A 249 -46.71 1.24 -2.62
CA ARG A 249 -47.45 2.38 -3.17
C ARG A 249 -47.47 2.37 -4.69
N GLU A 250 -46.33 2.08 -5.33
CA GLU A 250 -46.24 1.91 -6.79
C GLU A 250 -47.16 0.78 -7.28
N VAL A 251 -47.17 -0.36 -6.57
CA VAL A 251 -48.03 -1.52 -6.89
C VAL A 251 -49.52 -1.22 -6.74
N MET A 252 -49.90 -0.41 -5.75
CA MET A 252 -51.28 0.03 -5.50
C MET A 252 -51.75 1.15 -6.43
N THR A 253 -50.83 1.82 -7.12
CA THR A 253 -51.14 2.91 -8.05
C THR A 253 -51.53 2.31 -9.40
N VAL A 254 -52.83 2.32 -9.72
CA VAL A 254 -53.35 1.76 -10.97
C VAL A 254 -53.48 2.83 -12.04
N ASP A 255 -53.84 4.05 -11.66
CA ASP A 255 -53.99 5.20 -12.56
C ASP A 255 -53.46 6.51 -11.93
N ASN A 256 -53.63 7.62 -12.66
CA ASN A 256 -53.15 8.93 -12.23
C ASN A 256 -53.90 9.49 -11.00
N ASN A 257 -55.13 9.06 -10.73
CA ASN A 257 -55.87 9.55 -9.56
C ASN A 257 -55.28 8.98 -8.27
N ASP A 258 -54.85 7.71 -8.31
CA ASP A 258 -54.15 7.06 -7.19
C ASP A 258 -52.79 7.70 -6.91
N ASP A 259 -52.04 8.06 -7.97
CA ASP A 259 -50.77 8.76 -7.85
C ASP A 259 -50.94 10.15 -7.22
N VAL A 260 -51.97 10.89 -7.63
CA VAL A 260 -52.33 12.18 -7.01
C VAL A 260 -52.71 12.00 -5.55
N PHE A 261 -53.46 10.94 -5.20
CA PHE A 261 -53.81 10.61 -3.82
C PHE A 261 -52.57 10.40 -2.93
N PHE A 262 -51.63 9.54 -3.35
CA PHE A 262 -50.40 9.30 -2.59
C PHE A 262 -49.51 10.54 -2.51
N LYS A 263 -49.40 11.32 -3.60
CA LYS A 263 -48.65 12.58 -3.61
C LYS A 263 -49.24 13.61 -2.66
N GLN A 264 -50.56 13.73 -2.57
CA GLN A 264 -51.22 14.64 -1.64
C GLN A 264 -51.02 14.19 -0.17
N LYS A 265 -51.13 12.89 0.08
CA LYS A 265 -50.91 12.30 1.41
C LYS A 265 -49.48 12.55 1.92
N HIS A 266 -48.48 12.33 1.09
CA HIS A 266 -47.07 12.41 1.48
C HIS A 266 -46.44 13.80 1.26
N LYS A 267 -47.06 14.70 0.48
CA LYS A 267 -46.68 16.13 0.42
C LYS A 267 -46.76 16.84 1.77
N ALA A 268 -47.60 16.37 2.68
CA ALA A 268 -47.80 16.97 3.99
C ALA A 268 -46.72 16.57 5.02
N GLN A 269 -45.79 15.66 4.67
CA GLN A 269 -44.81 15.10 5.61
C GLN A 269 -43.34 15.33 5.26
N GLU A 270 -43.01 15.93 4.11
CA GLU A 270 -41.64 16.41 3.84
C GLU A 270 -41.53 17.88 4.27
N PRO A 271 -40.94 18.21 5.44
CA PRO A 271 -40.56 19.60 5.69
C PRO A 271 -39.57 20.02 4.60
N GLU A 272 -39.79 21.20 4.02
CA GLU A 272 -38.80 21.87 3.17
C GLU A 272 -37.45 21.81 3.87
N ILE A 273 -36.50 21.08 3.30
CA ILE A 273 -35.11 21.18 3.73
C ILE A 273 -34.63 22.55 3.27
N ILE A 274 -34.75 23.54 4.16
CA ILE A 274 -34.11 24.84 4.01
C ILE A 274 -32.62 24.60 4.23
N PHE A 275 -31.84 24.59 3.15
CA PHE A 275 -30.39 24.65 3.26
C PHE A 275 -30.01 26.07 3.68
N GLU A 276 -29.83 26.30 4.98
CA GLU A 276 -29.10 27.48 5.44
C GLU A 276 -27.69 27.43 4.85
N LYS A 277 -27.43 28.37 3.95
CA LYS A 277 -26.11 28.63 3.38
C LYS A 277 -25.28 29.32 4.45
N ASP A 278 -24.69 28.55 5.35
CA ASP A 278 -23.55 29.03 6.14
C ASP A 278 -22.62 27.85 6.48
N ARG A 279 -21.79 27.49 5.50
CA ARG A 279 -20.47 26.92 5.81
C ARG A 279 -19.44 27.98 5.50
N ASN A 280 -18.94 28.59 6.57
CA ASN A 280 -17.82 29.50 6.55
C ASN A 280 -16.52 28.70 6.72
N ASP A 281 -16.31 27.69 5.86
CA ASP A 281 -15.16 26.79 5.91
C ASP A 281 -14.22 27.02 4.71
N GLY A 282 -13.89 28.29 4.46
CA GLY A 282 -12.56 28.75 3.98
C GLY A 282 -11.94 28.13 2.72
N PHE A 283 -12.62 27.24 1.99
CA PHE A 283 -12.08 26.57 0.81
C PHE A 283 -12.91 26.95 -0.40
N THR A 284 -12.35 27.87 -1.18
CA THR A 284 -12.83 28.22 -2.52
C THR A 284 -12.29 27.22 -3.53
N LEU A 285 -13.17 26.73 -4.41
CA LEU A 285 -12.81 25.99 -5.63
C LEU A 285 -12.13 26.91 -6.64
#